data_AF-A0A7X5L3M8-F1
#
_entry.id   AF-A0A7X5L3M8-F1
#
_cell.length_a   1.000
_cell.length_b   1.000
_cell.length_c   1.000
_cell.angle_alpha   90.00
_cell.angle_beta   90.00
_cell.angle_gamma   90.00
#
_symmetry.space_group_name_H-M   'P 1'
#
loop_
_entity.id
_entity.type
_entity.pdbx_description
1 polymer ?
#
loop_
_entity_poly.entity_id
_entity_poly.type
_entity_poly.pdbx_seq_one_letter_code
_entity_poly.pdbx_strand_id
1 'polypeptide(L)'
;MKYSKKIIAAIVAFAVALASSSVTYAAESFEEGVPLFLDNVEVLDNGFVCVTEEISAPADNSTKTSLRSYLEKENTATFAHKIYDTNGTLIATFYATVTGIYDQANRTSFITNVSGYFTGIFANNFSYRAAYTSELGRANLFYYGEFFGCFTYSIAVNGKISNINL
;
A
#
# COMPACT_ATOMS: atom_id res chain seq x y z
N MET A 1 18.29 17.50 11.05
CA MET A 1 16.83 17.55 11.29
C MET A 1 16.39 16.22 11.88
N LYS A 2 15.83 16.22 13.10
CA LYS A 2 15.28 15.02 13.75
C LYS A 2 13.82 14.89 13.32
N TYR A 3 13.48 13.86 12.56
CA TYR A 3 12.09 13.55 12.24
C TYR A 3 11.50 12.74 13.41
N SER A 4 10.59 13.34 14.16
CA SER A 4 9.82 12.67 15.20
C SER A 4 8.76 11.78 14.53
N LYS A 5 8.85 10.47 14.76
CA LYS A 5 7.82 9.51 14.33
C LYS A 5 6.51 9.85 15.03
N LYS A 6 5.46 10.18 14.28
CA LYS A 6 4.11 10.38 14.81
C LYS A 6 3.45 9.01 14.97
N ILE A 7 3.15 8.63 16.20
CA ILE A 7 2.36 7.44 16.55
C ILE A 7 0.89 7.87 16.46
N ILE A 8 0.06 7.18 15.67
CA ILE A 8 -1.37 7.46 15.57
C ILE A 8 -2.14 6.15 15.79
N ALA A 9 -2.98 6.14 16.82
CA ALA A 9 -3.91 5.05 17.11
C ALA A 9 -5.19 5.24 16.29
N ALA A 10 -5.62 4.22 15.56
CA ALA A 10 -6.90 4.23 14.84
C ALA A 10 -7.98 3.56 15.71
N ILE A 11 -9.03 4.31 16.05
CA ILE A 11 -10.21 3.82 16.78
C ILE A 11 -11.31 3.56 15.75
N VAL A 12 -11.72 2.30 15.58
CA VAL A 12 -12.85 1.92 14.71
C VAL A 12 -14.08 1.68 15.59
N ALA A 13 -15.12 2.49 15.43
CA ALA A 13 -16.40 2.34 16.14
C ALA A 13 -17.46 1.71 15.22
N PHE A 14 -18.10 0.63 15.67
CA PHE A 14 -19.20 -0.03 14.97
C PHE A 14 -20.53 0.37 15.63
N ALA A 15 -21.44 1.02 14.89
CA ALA A 15 -22.77 1.40 15.40
C ALA A 15 -23.86 0.44 14.86
N VAL A 16 -24.46 -0.33 15.75
CA VAL A 16 -25.63 -1.19 15.49
C VAL A 16 -26.92 -0.37 15.60
N ALA A 17 -27.82 -0.51 14.63
CA ALA A 17 -29.09 0.21 14.57
C ALA A 17 -30.06 -0.20 15.70
N LEU A 18 -30.65 0.80 16.37
CA LEU A 18 -31.61 0.61 17.46
C LEU A 18 -33.04 0.40 16.94
N ALA A 19 -33.64 -0.73 17.29
CA ALA A 19 -35.08 -0.81 17.53
C ALA A 19 -35.32 -0.65 19.04
N SER A 20 -36.19 0.31 19.36
CA SER A 20 -36.48 0.86 20.69
C SER A 20 -36.80 -0.15 21.80
N SER A 21 -35.99 -0.15 22.85
CA SER A 21 -36.43 -0.25 24.25
C SER A 21 -35.35 0.32 25.17
N SER A 22 -35.76 1.15 26.13
CA SER A 22 -34.86 1.94 26.99
C SER A 22 -34.06 1.01 27.93
N VAL A 23 -32.77 0.86 27.68
CA VAL A 23 -31.83 0.26 28.62
C VAL A 23 -30.91 1.36 29.12
N THR A 24 -30.96 1.60 30.42
CA THR A 24 -30.06 2.49 31.15
C THR A 24 -28.66 1.89 31.06
N TYR A 25 -27.77 2.49 30.28
CA TYR A 25 -26.36 2.07 30.24
C TYR A 25 -25.62 2.71 31.41
N ALA A 26 -25.05 1.87 32.27
CA ALA A 26 -23.98 2.30 33.16
C ALA A 26 -22.86 2.88 32.30
N ALA A 27 -22.27 3.99 32.73
CA ALA A 27 -21.10 4.57 32.07
C ALA A 27 -19.94 3.57 32.19
N GLU A 28 -19.79 2.70 31.19
CA GLU A 28 -18.60 1.87 31.04
C GLU A 28 -17.44 2.79 30.66
N SER A 29 -16.45 2.83 31.53
CA SER A 29 -15.16 3.44 31.24
C SER A 29 -14.56 2.72 30.04
N PHE A 30 -14.48 3.38 28.90
CA PHE A 30 -13.72 2.90 27.77
C PHE A 30 -12.25 2.82 28.19
N GLU A 31 -11.71 1.61 28.35
CA GLU A 31 -10.27 1.42 28.41
C GLU A 31 -9.68 1.91 27.08
N GLU A 32 -8.72 2.83 27.17
CA GLU A 32 -7.97 3.32 26.02
C GLU A 32 -7.31 2.11 25.34
N GLY A 33 -7.87 1.71 24.20
CA GLY A 33 -7.47 0.51 23.49
C GLY A 33 -5.99 0.55 23.13
N VAL A 34 -5.29 -0.56 23.38
CA VAL A 34 -3.88 -0.73 23.00
C VAL A 34 -3.72 -0.38 21.51
N PRO A 35 -2.78 0.51 21.13
CA PRO A 35 -2.57 0.85 19.73
C PRO A 35 -2.15 -0.40 18.95
N LEU A 36 -2.98 -0.80 17.99
CA LEU A 36 -2.64 -1.84 17.03
C LEU A 36 -1.76 -1.23 15.94
N PHE A 37 -0.53 -1.73 15.82
CA PHE A 37 0.37 -1.39 14.72
C PHE A 37 0.11 -2.37 13.57
N LEU A 38 -0.63 -1.93 12.55
CA LEU A 38 -0.73 -2.67 11.30
C LEU A 38 0.23 -2.05 10.29
N ASP A 39 1.33 -2.77 9.98
CA ASP A 39 2.36 -2.32 9.04
C ASP A 39 1.84 -2.07 7.61
N ASN A 40 0.66 -2.59 7.29
CA ASN A 40 0.02 -2.47 5.98
C ASN A 40 -1.11 -1.42 5.92
N VAL A 41 -1.32 -0.63 6.98
CA VAL A 41 -2.33 0.43 7.01
C VAL A 41 -1.67 1.79 6.90
N GLU A 42 -2.08 2.58 5.91
CA GLU A 42 -1.60 3.94 5.66
C GLU A 42 -2.78 4.92 5.71
N VAL A 43 -2.62 6.05 6.41
CA VAL A 43 -3.59 7.16 6.35
C VAL A 43 -3.17 8.07 5.20
N LEU A 44 -4.05 8.19 4.21
CA LEU A 44 -3.89 9.09 3.08
C LEU A 44 -4.47 10.47 3.43
N ASP A 45 -4.22 11.47 2.59
CA ASP A 45 -4.77 12.81 2.80
C ASP A 45 -6.30 12.79 2.79
N ASN A 46 -6.90 13.81 3.43
CA ASN A 46 -8.36 13.99 3.54
C ASN A 46 -9.09 12.88 4.32
N GLY A 47 -8.36 12.08 5.12
CA GLY A 47 -8.95 11.09 6.02
C GLY A 47 -9.27 9.73 5.38
N PHE A 48 -8.83 9.52 4.13
CA PHE A 48 -8.88 8.19 3.52
C PHE A 48 -7.89 7.25 4.21
N VAL A 49 -8.27 5.97 4.32
CA VAL A 49 -7.39 4.93 4.87
C VAL A 49 -7.12 3.89 3.79
N CYS A 50 -5.87 3.45 3.68
CA CYS A 50 -5.46 2.41 2.77
C CYS A 50 -5.01 1.17 3.51
N VAL A 51 -5.45 0.00 3.06
CA VAL A 51 -4.91 -1.30 3.47
C VAL A 51 -4.22 -1.95 2.27
N THR A 52 -2.93 -2.25 2.41
CA THR A 52 -2.11 -2.85 1.35
C THR A 52 -1.99 -4.36 1.52
N GLU A 53 -2.14 -5.09 0.42
CA GLU A 53 -1.94 -6.54 0.33
C GLU A 53 -1.01 -6.84 -0.85
N GLU A 54 0.04 -7.64 -0.66
CA GLU A 54 0.84 -8.17 -1.76
C GLU A 54 0.13 -9.40 -2.36
N ILE A 55 -0.26 -9.33 -3.63
CA ILE A 55 -1.07 -10.35 -4.30
C ILE A 55 -0.21 -11.31 -5.13
N SER A 56 0.98 -10.88 -5.51
CA SER A 56 1.91 -11.68 -6.29
C SER A 56 3.33 -11.43 -5.79
N ALA A 57 3.86 -12.41 -5.07
CA ALA A 57 5.28 -12.53 -4.80
C ALA A 57 5.98 -13.14 -6.03
N PRO A 58 7.30 -13.03 -6.14
CA PRO A 58 8.06 -13.48 -7.31
C PRO A 58 7.73 -14.93 -7.66
N ALA A 59 7.23 -15.16 -8.88
CA ALA A 59 7.33 -16.49 -9.46
C ALA A 59 8.82 -16.76 -9.66
N ASP A 60 9.35 -17.73 -8.91
CA ASP A 60 10.67 -18.28 -9.19
C ASP A 60 10.56 -18.92 -10.59
N ASN A 61 10.90 -18.15 -11.64
CA ASN A 61 10.89 -18.60 -13.03
C ASN A 61 12.07 -19.54 -13.30
N SER A 62 12.28 -20.51 -12.41
CA SER A 62 13.27 -21.57 -12.52
C SER A 62 12.75 -22.71 -13.42
N THR A 63 12.36 -22.38 -14.65
CA THR A 63 12.20 -23.33 -15.76
C THR A 63 12.65 -22.74 -17.08
N LYS A 64 13.82 -22.10 -17.10
CA LYS A 64 14.65 -22.05 -18.31
C LYS A 64 16.07 -22.45 -17.96
N THR A 65 16.44 -23.65 -18.41
CA THR A 65 17.82 -24.09 -18.56
C THR A 65 18.54 -23.10 -19.47
N SER A 66 19.07 -22.04 -18.88
CA SER A 66 19.89 -21.03 -19.52
C SER A 66 21.22 -21.04 -18.79
N LEU A 67 22.28 -21.35 -19.53
CA LEU A 67 23.65 -21.29 -19.02
C LEU A 67 23.89 -19.94 -18.34
N ARG A 68 24.50 -19.98 -17.16
CA ARG A 68 24.98 -18.83 -16.39
C ARG A 68 25.68 -17.81 -17.31
N SER A 69 25.09 -16.64 -17.56
CA SER A 69 25.86 -15.47 -18.03
C SER A 69 25.23 -14.08 -17.76
N TYR A 70 23.94 -13.97 -17.43
CA TYR A 70 23.38 -12.70 -16.96
C TYR A 70 23.28 -12.70 -15.42
N LEU A 71 24.12 -11.88 -14.79
CA LEU A 71 24.08 -11.64 -13.34
C LEU A 71 22.82 -10.85 -12.93
N GLU A 72 22.35 -9.99 -13.84
CA GLU A 72 21.13 -9.23 -13.69
C GLU A 72 19.90 -10.13 -13.87
N LYS A 73 18.95 -9.99 -12.95
CA LYS A 73 17.66 -10.68 -12.95
C LYS A 73 16.54 -9.66 -12.84
N GLU A 74 15.45 -9.90 -13.56
CA GLU A 74 14.24 -9.10 -13.43
C GLU A 74 13.29 -9.74 -12.41
N ASN A 75 12.58 -8.89 -11.67
CA ASN A 75 11.51 -9.32 -10.78
C ASN A 75 10.30 -8.40 -10.89
N THR A 76 9.12 -8.94 -10.60
CA THR A 76 7.85 -8.21 -10.60
C THR A 76 7.04 -8.56 -9.36
N ALA A 77 6.44 -7.55 -8.72
CA ALA A 77 5.51 -7.72 -7.62
C ALA A 77 4.24 -6.93 -7.87
N THR A 78 3.11 -7.47 -7.39
CA THR A 78 1.80 -6.83 -7.50
C THR A 78 1.21 -6.57 -6.12
N PHE A 79 0.75 -5.34 -5.89
CA PHE A 79 0.12 -4.89 -4.66
C PHE A 79 -1.34 -4.49 -4.93
N ALA A 80 -2.26 -4.83 -4.04
CA ALA A 80 -3.59 -4.24 -3.95
C ALA A 80 -3.65 -3.27 -2.77
N HIS A 81 -4.00 -2.03 -3.08
CA HIS A 81 -4.21 -0.97 -2.12
C HIS A 81 -5.71 -0.70 -2.02
N LYS A 82 -6.35 -1.23 -0.97
CA LYS A 82 -7.77 -1.05 -0.69
C LYS A 82 -7.98 0.29 -0.01
N ILE A 83 -8.73 1.20 -0.65
CA ILE A 83 -8.93 2.58 -0.21
C ILE A 83 -10.34 2.70 0.39
N TYR A 84 -10.39 3.13 1.64
CA TYR A 84 -11.60 3.30 2.45
C TYR A 84 -11.86 4.77 2.72
N ASP A 85 -13.12 5.18 2.64
CA ASP A 85 -13.55 6.52 3.05
C ASP A 85 -13.53 6.70 4.57
N THR A 86 -13.85 7.92 5.02
CA THR A 86 -13.90 8.29 6.44
C THR A 86 -14.96 7.52 7.23
N ASN A 87 -15.91 6.87 6.56
CA ASN A 87 -16.94 6.02 7.17
C ASN A 87 -16.53 4.54 7.20
N GLY A 88 -15.32 4.20 6.72
CA GLY A 88 -14.83 2.82 6.62
C GLY A 88 -15.39 2.05 5.43
N THR A 89 -15.98 2.71 4.44
CA THR A 89 -16.52 2.09 3.23
C THR A 89 -15.42 1.96 2.18
N LEU A 90 -15.25 0.75 1.61
CA LEU A 90 -14.33 0.53 0.50
C LEU A 90 -14.84 1.26 -0.75
N ILE A 91 -14.10 2.27 -1.19
CA ILE A 91 -14.49 3.11 -2.34
C ILE A 91 -13.73 2.78 -3.62
N ALA A 92 -12.49 2.29 -3.50
CA ALA A 92 -11.68 1.85 -4.61
C ALA A 92 -10.60 0.85 -4.17
N THR A 93 -10.06 0.10 -5.12
CA THR A 93 -8.81 -0.65 -4.96
C THR A 93 -7.85 -0.26 -6.07
N PHE A 94 -6.66 0.19 -5.70
CA PHE A 94 -5.57 0.45 -6.65
C PHE A 94 -4.66 -0.78 -6.73
N TYR A 95 -4.57 -1.38 -7.91
CA TYR A 95 -3.64 -2.46 -8.19
C TYR A 95 -2.38 -1.87 -8.79
N ALA A 96 -1.24 -2.08 -8.14
CA ALA A 96 0.06 -1.62 -8.61
C ALA A 96 0.94 -2.81 -8.99
N THR A 97 1.47 -2.81 -10.21
CA THR A 97 2.48 -3.74 -10.68
C THR A 97 3.81 -3.01 -10.80
N VAL A 98 4.80 -3.49 -10.05
CA VAL A 98 6.14 -2.91 -9.99
C VAL A 98 7.14 -3.91 -10.52
N THR A 99 7.96 -3.48 -11.47
CA THR A 99 9.03 -4.28 -12.07
C THR A 99 10.37 -3.62 -11.80
N GLY A 100 11.38 -4.44 -11.50
CA GLY A 100 12.74 -3.98 -11.31
C GLY A 100 13.77 -5.04 -11.64
N ILE A 101 15.01 -4.60 -11.79
CA ILE A 101 16.18 -5.44 -12.06
C ILE A 101 17.07 -5.47 -10.81
N TYR A 102 17.67 -6.61 -10.51
CA TYR A 102 18.61 -6.79 -9.41
C TYR A 102 19.79 -7.66 -9.80
N ASP A 103 20.94 -7.38 -9.20
CA ASP A 103 22.17 -8.16 -9.32
C ASP A 103 22.79 -8.32 -7.93
N GLN A 104 22.71 -9.54 -7.41
CA GLN A 104 23.25 -9.87 -6.09
C GLN A 104 24.79 -9.85 -6.05
N ALA A 105 25.46 -10.12 -7.17
CA ALA A 105 26.92 -10.15 -7.24
C ALA A 105 27.50 -8.74 -7.24
N ASN A 106 26.88 -7.83 -8.01
CA ASN A 106 27.28 -6.43 -8.09
C ASN A 106 26.62 -5.56 -7.02
N ARG A 107 25.69 -6.12 -6.22
CA ARG A 107 24.93 -5.43 -5.16
C ARG A 107 24.17 -4.22 -5.68
N THR A 108 23.60 -4.33 -6.88
CA THR A 108 22.79 -3.29 -7.50
C THR A 108 21.35 -3.75 -7.62
N SER A 109 20.43 -2.81 -7.52
CA SER A 109 19.02 -3.04 -7.80
C SER A 109 18.38 -1.74 -8.22
N PHE A 110 17.44 -1.81 -9.17
CA PHE A 110 16.71 -0.64 -9.59
C PHE A 110 15.32 -0.94 -10.15
N ILE A 111 14.38 -0.02 -9.92
CA ILE A 111 13.01 -0.09 -10.45
C ILE A 111 13.02 0.40 -11.90
N THR A 112 12.40 -0.39 -12.78
CA THR A 112 12.31 -0.11 -14.21
C THR A 112 10.90 0.28 -14.62
N ASN A 113 9.88 -0.12 -13.85
CA ASN A 113 8.50 0.23 -14.15
C ASN A 113 7.62 0.27 -12.88
N VAL A 114 6.69 1.21 -12.87
CA VAL A 114 5.54 1.26 -11.96
C VAL A 114 4.32 1.51 -12.82
N SER A 115 3.37 0.58 -12.78
CA SER A 115 2.09 0.70 -13.47
C SER A 115 0.96 0.31 -12.54
N GLY A 116 -0.26 0.70 -12.87
CA GLY A 116 -1.41 0.35 -12.07
C GLY A 116 -2.75 0.71 -12.70
N TYR A 117 -3.81 0.34 -12.00
CA TYR A 117 -5.19 0.63 -12.38
C TYR A 117 -6.09 0.62 -11.14
N PHE A 118 -7.23 1.32 -11.24
CA PHE A 118 -8.24 1.35 -10.18
C PHE A 118 -9.42 0.44 -10.52
N THR A 119 -9.99 -0.19 -9.50
CA THR A 119 -11.29 -0.87 -9.55
C THR A 119 -12.17 -0.41 -8.38
N GLY A 120 -13.47 -0.69 -8.45
CA GLY A 120 -14.44 -0.31 -7.41
C GLY A 120 -15.44 0.74 -7.86
N ILE A 121 -16.39 1.04 -6.98
CA ILE A 121 -17.57 1.87 -7.25
C ILE A 121 -17.23 3.30 -7.65
N PHE A 122 -16.11 3.83 -7.16
CA PHE A 122 -15.65 5.19 -7.45
C PHE A 122 -14.37 5.23 -8.30
N ALA A 123 -13.97 4.11 -8.92
CA ALA A 123 -12.71 4.01 -9.68
C ALA A 123 -12.53 5.11 -10.74
N ASN A 124 -13.62 5.51 -11.41
CA ASN A 124 -13.60 6.56 -12.44
C ASN A 124 -13.24 7.96 -11.90
N ASN A 125 -13.33 8.18 -10.60
CA ASN A 125 -12.95 9.43 -9.95
C ASN A 125 -11.48 9.45 -9.54
N PHE A 126 -10.80 8.30 -9.64
CA PHE A 126 -9.38 8.16 -9.32
C PHE A 126 -8.52 8.20 -10.57
N SER A 127 -7.34 8.75 -10.42
CA SER A 127 -6.25 8.64 -11.39
C SER A 127 -4.92 8.53 -10.66
N TYR A 128 -3.88 8.11 -11.36
CA TYR A 128 -2.54 8.06 -10.80
C TYR A 128 -1.51 8.56 -11.80
N ARG A 129 -0.35 8.98 -11.28
CA ARG A 129 0.83 9.27 -12.06
C ARG A 129 2.00 8.48 -11.49
N ALA A 130 2.55 7.59 -12.31
CA ALA A 130 3.76 6.87 -11.98
C ALA A 130 4.99 7.75 -12.16
N ALA A 131 5.95 7.62 -11.25
CA ALA A 131 7.30 8.14 -11.40
C ALA A 131 8.26 7.12 -10.81
N TYR A 132 9.45 6.98 -11.36
CA TYR A 132 10.47 6.10 -10.79
C TYR A 132 11.86 6.67 -11.03
N THR A 133 12.74 6.42 -10.08
CA THR A 133 14.18 6.57 -10.18
C THR A 133 14.82 5.19 -10.20
N SER A 134 16.14 5.10 -10.25
CA SER A 134 16.82 3.82 -10.07
C SER A 134 16.38 3.17 -8.75
N GLU A 135 16.34 3.89 -7.63
CA GLU A 135 16.14 3.26 -6.31
C GLU A 135 14.68 3.12 -5.89
N LEU A 136 13.80 4.02 -6.36
CA LEU A 136 12.43 4.13 -5.86
C LEU A 136 11.41 4.23 -7.00
N GLY A 137 10.31 3.53 -6.83
CA GLY A 137 9.10 3.67 -7.63
C GLY A 137 8.04 4.43 -6.83
N ARG A 138 7.23 5.24 -7.49
CA ARG A 138 6.16 6.02 -6.87
C ARG A 138 4.90 5.97 -7.72
N ALA A 139 3.76 5.77 -7.07
CA ALA A 139 2.44 5.97 -7.64
C ALA A 139 1.75 7.11 -6.88
N ASN A 140 1.77 8.31 -7.47
CA ASN A 140 1.06 9.47 -6.91
C ASN A 140 -0.41 9.35 -7.27
N LEU A 141 -1.29 9.42 -6.29
CA LEU A 141 -2.72 9.16 -6.41
C LEU A 141 -3.49 10.48 -6.40
N PHE A 142 -4.51 10.54 -7.25
CA PHE A 142 -5.39 11.70 -7.37
C PHE A 142 -6.86 11.27 -7.29
N TYR A 143 -7.67 12.02 -6.55
CA TYR A 143 -9.12 11.87 -6.45
C TYR A 143 -9.78 13.17 -6.92
N TYR A 144 -10.66 13.08 -7.93
CA TYR A 144 -11.18 14.26 -8.64
C TYR A 144 -10.09 15.22 -9.16
N GLY A 145 -8.90 14.69 -9.44
CA GLY A 145 -7.75 15.48 -9.91
C GLY A 145 -6.91 16.12 -8.81
N GLU A 146 -7.33 16.04 -7.55
CA GLU A 146 -6.56 16.50 -6.40
C GLU A 146 -5.66 15.40 -5.86
N PHE A 147 -4.39 15.73 -5.57
CA PHE A 147 -3.47 14.78 -4.96
C PHE A 147 -3.98 14.40 -3.57
N PHE A 148 -3.97 13.10 -3.26
CA PHE A 148 -4.38 12.63 -1.93
C PHE A 148 -3.46 11.56 -1.32
N GLY A 149 -2.40 11.15 -2.00
CA GLY A 149 -1.52 10.12 -1.47
C GLY A 149 -0.46 9.64 -2.45
N CYS A 150 0.52 8.89 -1.96
CA CYS A 150 1.58 8.35 -2.79
C CYS A 150 2.06 7.00 -2.23
N PHE A 151 1.90 5.94 -3.02
CA PHE A 151 2.54 4.67 -2.69
C PHE A 151 3.98 4.67 -3.18
N THR A 152 4.92 4.38 -2.28
CA THR A 152 6.34 4.26 -2.62
C THR A 152 6.78 2.81 -2.60
N TYR A 153 7.58 2.42 -3.59
CA TYR A 153 8.12 1.08 -3.76
C TYR A 153 9.64 1.13 -3.78
N SER A 154 10.26 0.08 -3.25
CA SER A 154 11.70 -0.15 -3.33
C SER A 154 11.99 -1.58 -3.79
N ILE A 155 13.20 -1.79 -4.32
CA ILE A 155 13.72 -3.11 -4.66
C ILE A 155 15.06 -3.34 -3.97
N ALA A 156 15.18 -4.43 -3.23
CA ALA A 156 16.42 -4.84 -2.59
C ALA A 156 17.33 -5.59 -3.58
N VAL A 157 18.63 -5.67 -3.26
CA VAL A 157 19.65 -6.36 -4.07
C VAL A 157 19.38 -7.86 -4.24
N ASN A 158 18.51 -8.45 -3.43
CA ASN A 158 18.05 -9.84 -3.57
C ASN A 158 16.80 -9.98 -4.47
N GLY A 159 16.32 -8.88 -5.04
CA GLY A 159 15.15 -8.83 -5.91
C GLY A 159 13.83 -8.63 -5.16
N LYS A 160 13.81 -8.58 -3.83
CA LYS A 160 12.57 -8.35 -3.09
C LYS A 160 12.06 -6.93 -3.37
N ILE A 161 10.86 -6.83 -3.93
CA ILE A 161 10.14 -5.57 -4.11
C ILE A 161 9.23 -5.38 -2.90
N SER A 162 9.11 -4.16 -2.40
CA SER A 162 8.26 -3.86 -1.24
C SER A 162 7.64 -2.48 -1.38
N ASN A 163 6.37 -2.37 -0.98
CA ASN A 163 5.79 -1.08 -0.63
C ASN A 163 6.43 -0.61 0.68
N ILE A 164 6.86 0.66 0.73
CA ILE A 164 7.47 1.27 1.90
C ILE A 164 6.75 2.57 2.24
N ASN A 165 6.48 2.77 3.53
CA ASN A 165 6.01 4.04 4.07
C ASN A 165 7.24 4.91 4.39
N LEU A 166 7.36 6.07 3.74
CA LEU A 166 8.46 7.03 3.93
C LEU A 166 8.09 8.17 4.88
#